data_AF-A0A926BYB4-F1
#
_entry.id   AF-A0A926BYB4-F1
#
_cell.length_a   1.000
_cell.length_b   1.000
_cell.length_c   1.000
_cell.angle_alpha   90.00
_cell.angle_beta   90.00
_cell.angle_gamma   90.00
#
_symmetry.space_group_name_H-M   'P 1'
#
loop_
_entity.id
_entity.type
_entity.pdbx_description
1 polymer ?
#
loop_
_entity_poly.entity_id
_entity_poly.type
_entity_poly.pdbx_seq_one_letter_code
_entity_poly.pdbx_strand_id
1 'polypeptide(L)'
;DGTLGIGSVFPNGVRAMRRHQQHGLAENSLKSGEVLTYYNGGAWDKAGAITNADAWFAYLRQQANQLKQPPAVAIVSTAKNR
;
A
#
# COMPACT_ATOMS: atom_id res chain seq x y z
N ASP A 1 -19.16 18.42 -0.54
CA ASP A 1 -19.46 17.10 -1.13
C ASP A 1 -18.15 16.46 -1.59
N GLY A 2 -18.07 15.14 -1.67
CA GLY A 2 -16.87 14.43 -2.13
C GLY A 2 -16.79 13.02 -1.56
N THR A 3 -16.01 12.18 -2.24
CA THR A 3 -15.86 10.77 -1.91
C THR A 3 -14.44 10.51 -1.39
N LEU A 4 -14.34 9.88 -0.22
CA LEU A 4 -13.07 9.39 0.31
C LEU A 4 -12.91 7.92 -0.07
N GLY A 5 -11.93 7.63 -0.91
CA GLY A 5 -11.43 6.26 -1.10
C GLY A 5 -10.48 5.93 0.04
N ILE A 6 -10.72 4.82 0.74
CA ILE A 6 -9.79 4.27 1.75
C ILE A 6 -9.31 2.89 1.34
N GLY A 7 -8.14 2.48 1.82
CA GLY A 7 -7.58 1.17 1.48
C GLY A 7 -6.35 0.83 2.30
N SER A 8 -6.06 -0.47 2.37
CA SER A 8 -4.87 -1.01 3.02
C SER A 8 -4.13 -1.98 2.10
N VAL A 9 -2.81 -1.96 2.15
CA VAL A 9 -1.91 -2.85 1.39
C VAL A 9 -1.09 -3.69 2.35
N PHE A 10 -1.14 -5.00 2.16
CA PHE A 10 -0.40 -6.00 2.93
C PHE A 10 0.69 -6.60 2.02
N PRO A 11 1.97 -6.19 2.15
CA PRO A 11 3.04 -6.61 1.25
C PRO A 11 3.27 -8.13 1.25
N ASN A 12 3.09 -8.77 2.41
CA ASN A 12 3.25 -10.22 2.58
C ASN A 12 1.97 -11.01 2.23
N GLY A 13 0.96 -10.36 1.66
CA GLY A 13 -0.36 -10.95 1.43
C GLY A 13 -1.19 -11.08 2.70
N VAL A 14 -2.38 -11.65 2.54
CA VAL A 14 -3.32 -11.96 3.63
C VAL A 14 -3.78 -13.40 3.48
N ARG A 15 -4.11 -14.07 4.59
CA ARG A 15 -4.64 -15.44 4.55
C ARG A 15 -6.03 -15.49 3.92
N ALA A 16 -6.89 -14.55 4.31
CA ALA A 16 -8.26 -14.47 3.82
C ALA A 16 -8.77 -13.03 3.89
N MET A 17 -9.64 -12.69 2.95
CA MET A 17 -10.47 -11.48 3.04
C MET A 17 -11.88 -11.90 3.44
N ARG A 18 -12.42 -11.28 4.49
CA ARG A 18 -13.81 -11.45 4.91
C ARG A 18 -14.58 -10.15 4.78
N ARG A 19 -15.91 -10.26 4.76
CA ARG A 19 -16.81 -9.12 4.85
C ARG A 19 -17.74 -9.33 6.03
N HIS A 20 -17.86 -8.34 6.91
CA HIS A 20 -18.78 -8.35 8.03
C HIS A 20 -19.41 -6.96 8.17
N GLN A 21 -20.74 -6.89 8.12
CA GLN A 21 -21.48 -5.63 8.23
C GLN A 21 -20.97 -4.52 7.29
N GLN A 22 -20.73 -4.86 6.01
CA GLN A 22 -20.16 -3.97 4.98
C GLN A 22 -18.69 -3.54 5.20
N HIS A 23 -18.05 -3.97 6.29
CA HIS A 23 -16.62 -3.78 6.49
C HIS A 23 -15.82 -4.94 5.91
N GLY A 24 -14.69 -4.63 5.25
CA GLY A 24 -13.70 -5.61 4.86
C GLY A 24 -12.77 -5.93 6.02
N LEU A 25 -12.50 -7.21 6.26
CA LEU A 25 -11.55 -7.69 7.26
C LEU A 25 -10.46 -8.51 6.57
N ALA A 26 -9.21 -8.11 6.75
CA ALA A 26 -8.04 -8.85 6.29
C ALA A 26 -7.53 -9.75 7.42
N GLU A 27 -7.65 -11.06 7.24
CA GLU A 27 -7.11 -12.04 8.18
C GLU A 27 -5.66 -12.38 7.86
N ASN A 28 -4.80 -12.31 8.88
CA ASN A 28 -3.40 -12.71 8.79
C ASN A 28 -3.14 -13.86 9.78
N SER A 29 -2.18 -14.72 9.42
CA SER A 29 -1.69 -15.77 10.31
C SER A 29 -0.20 -15.52 10.51
N LEU A 30 0.19 -15.24 11.74
CA LEU A 30 1.56 -14.89 12.12
C LEU A 30 2.02 -15.85 13.22
N LYS A 31 3.30 -16.21 13.18
CA LYS A 31 3.94 -16.90 14.30
C LYS A 31 4.35 -15.90 15.36
N SER A 32 4.54 -16.39 16.59
CA SER A 32 5.08 -15.56 17.67
C SER A 32 6.41 -14.95 17.25
N GLY A 33 6.56 -13.64 17.42
CA GLY A 33 7.74 -12.87 17.04
C GLY A 33 7.79 -12.38 15.59
N GLU A 34 6.81 -12.74 14.74
CA GLU A 34 6.73 -12.18 13.38
C GLU A 34 6.12 -10.77 13.38
N VAL A 35 6.68 -9.89 12.55
CA VAL A 35 6.21 -8.50 12.40
C VAL A 35 5.13 -8.43 11.33
N LEU A 36 3.95 -7.94 11.69
CA LEU A 36 2.93 -7.56 10.72
C LEU A 36 3.22 -6.17 10.16
N THR A 37 3.55 -6.10 8.88
CA THR A 37 3.68 -4.82 8.16
C THR A 37 2.46 -4.61 7.27
N TYR A 38 1.83 -3.45 7.37
CA TYR A 38 0.76 -3.03 6.46
C TYR A 38 0.79 -1.50 6.31
N TYR A 39 0.21 -1.02 5.22
CA TYR A 39 0.09 0.41 4.93
C TYR A 39 -1.38 0.74 4.72
N ASN A 40 -1.87 1.78 5.37
CA ASN A 40 -3.21 2.32 5.15
C ASN A 40 -3.12 3.71 4.53
N GLY A 41 -4.12 4.07 3.74
CA GLY A 41 -4.19 5.40 3.14
C GLY A 41 -5.59 5.74 2.67
N GLY A 42 -5.75 6.99 2.25
CA GLY A 42 -6.96 7.44 1.61
C GLY A 42 -6.72 8.58 0.63
N ALA A 43 -7.65 8.72 -0.30
CA ALA A 43 -7.66 9.77 -1.31
C ALA A 43 -9.03 10.43 -1.35
N TRP A 44 -9.05 11.75 -1.21
CA TRP A 44 -10.26 12.55 -1.35
C TRP A 44 -10.35 13.08 -2.77
N ASP A 45 -11.43 12.76 -3.48
CA ASP A 45 -11.61 13.13 -4.89
C ASP A 45 -11.50 14.64 -5.18
N LYS A 46 -11.94 15.49 -4.24
CA LYS A 46 -11.82 16.95 -4.36
C LYS A 46 -10.40 17.49 -4.10
N ALA A 47 -9.47 16.68 -3.61
CA ALA A 47 -8.07 17.09 -3.47
C ALA A 47 -7.33 17.15 -4.82
N GLY A 48 -7.91 16.61 -5.90
CA GLY A 48 -7.42 16.76 -7.27
C GLY A 48 -6.32 15.77 -7.71
N ALA A 49 -5.68 15.05 -6.78
CA ALA A 49 -4.62 14.10 -7.12
C ALA A 49 -5.16 12.74 -7.63
N ILE A 50 -6.18 12.20 -6.98
CA ILE A 50 -6.89 10.98 -7.37
C ILE A 50 -8.38 11.31 -7.31
N THR A 51 -9.02 11.39 -8.47
CA THR A 51 -10.36 12.00 -8.60
C THR A 51 -11.49 11.00 -8.80
N ASN A 52 -11.17 9.70 -8.91
CA ASN A 52 -12.15 8.64 -9.10
C ASN A 52 -11.68 7.29 -8.52
N ALA A 53 -12.60 6.34 -8.42
CA ALA A 53 -12.36 5.03 -7.83
C ALA A 53 -11.34 4.20 -8.63
N ASP A 54 -11.36 4.25 -9.96
CA ASP A 54 -10.45 3.46 -10.79
C ASP A 54 -8.99 3.91 -10.61
N ALA A 55 -8.76 5.22 -10.56
CA ALA A 55 -7.46 5.81 -10.25
C ALA A 55 -7.00 5.43 -8.83
N TRP A 56 -7.91 5.42 -7.86
CA TRP A 56 -7.60 4.96 -6.49
C TRP A 56 -7.17 3.49 -6.47
N PHE A 57 -7.91 2.61 -7.14
CA PHE A 57 -7.55 1.19 -7.19
C PHE A 57 -6.28 0.93 -8.01
N ALA A 58 -6.02 1.71 -9.07
CA ALA A 58 -4.78 1.64 -9.82
C ALA A 58 -3.58 2.00 -8.94
N TYR A 59 -3.69 3.08 -8.16
CA TYR A 59 -2.68 3.49 -7.19
C TYR A 59 -2.41 2.38 -6.15
N LEU A 60 -3.44 1.80 -5.55
CA LEU A 60 -3.27 0.71 -4.57
C LEU A 60 -2.57 -0.51 -5.16
N ARG A 61 -2.90 -0.89 -6.41
CA ARG A 61 -2.22 -2.01 -7.11
C ARG A 61 -0.76 -1.68 -7.40
N GLN A 62 -0.47 -0.47 -7.89
CA GLN A 62 0.89 -0.03 -8.13
C GLN A 62 1.72 -0.02 -6.84
N GLN A 63 1.17 0.53 -5.76
CA GLN A 63 1.82 0.55 -4.45
C GLN A 63 2.12 -0.86 -3.95
N ALA A 64 1.16 -1.79 -4.08
CA ALA A 64 1.37 -3.20 -3.72
C ALA A 64 2.50 -3.85 -4.53
N ASN A 65 2.60 -3.54 -5.83
CA ASN A 65 3.67 -4.05 -6.68
C ASN A 65 5.04 -3.48 -6.31
N GLN A 66 5.12 -2.18 -6.03
CA GLN A 66 6.36 -1.54 -5.58
C GLN A 66 6.86 -2.12 -4.24
N LEU A 67 5.95 -2.39 -3.31
CA LEU A 67 6.32 -2.99 -2.02
C LEU A 67 6.82 -4.43 -2.15
N LYS A 68 6.40 -5.17 -3.20
CA LYS A 68 6.92 -6.51 -3.51
C LYS A 68 8.29 -6.46 -4.17
N GLN A 69 8.66 -5.33 -4.77
CA GLN A 69 9.91 -5.14 -5.52
C GLN A 69 10.59 -3.85 -5.03
N PRO A 70 11.11 -3.84 -3.79
CA PRO A 70 11.74 -2.65 -3.24
C PRO A 70 12.95 -2.26 -4.12
N PRO A 71 13.08 -0.96 -4.47
CA PRO A 71 14.19 -0.52 -5.29
C PRO A 71 15.53 -0.72 -4.58
N ALA A 72 16.51 -1.29 -5.29
CA ALA A 72 17.88 -1.40 -4.79
C ALA A 72 18.55 -0.02 -4.87
N VAL A 73 18.97 0.51 -3.72
CA VAL A 73 19.69 1.79 -3.64
C VAL A 73 21.18 1.50 -3.45
N ALA A 74 22.02 2.03 -4.35
CA ALA A 74 23.47 1.97 -4.23
C ALA A 74 24.04 3.39 -4.10
N ILE A 75 24.93 3.61 -3.14
CA ILE A 75 25.68 4.85 -3.00
C ILE A 75 26.94 4.72 -3.86
N VAL A 76 27.04 5.56 -4.90
CA VAL A 76 28.27 5.70 -5.69
C VAL A 76 29.06 6.88 -5.14
N SER A 77 30.24 6.60 -4.55
CA SER A 77 31.19 7.64 -4.17
C SER A 77 32.06 8.00 -5.38
N THR A 78 31.87 9.20 -5.92
CA THR A 78 32.79 9.75 -6.92
C THR A 78 34.02 10.28 -6.19
N ALA A 79 35.14 9.54 -6.24
CA ALA A 79 36.43 10.07 -5.82
C ALA A 79 36.81 11.23 -6.75
N LYS A 80 36.91 12.44 -6.17
CA LYS A 80 37.36 13.64 -6.88
C LYS A 80 38.89 13.56 -6.98
N ASN A 81 39.42 13.11 -8.13
CA ASN A 81 40.86 13.12 -8.39
C ASN A 81 41.37 14.58 -8.31
N ARG A 82 42.44 14.76 -7.53
CA ARG A 82 43.21 16.01 -7.41
C ARG A 82 44.18 16.15 -8.55
#